data_AF-A0A1Y4ACJ4-F1
#
_entry.id   AF-A0A1Y4ACJ4-F1
#
_cell.length_a   1.000
_cell.length_b   1.000
_cell.length_c   1.000
_cell.angle_alpha   90.00
_cell.angle_beta   90.00
_cell.angle_gamma   90.00
#
_symmetry.space_group_name_H-M   'P 1'
#
loop_
_entity.id
_entity.type
_entity.pdbx_description
1 polymer ?
#
loop_
_entity_poly.entity_id
_entity_poly.type
_entity_poly.pdbx_seq_one_letter_code
_entity_poly.pdbx_strand_id
1 'polypeptide(L)'
;MTKKNNSKITTILIYLSFILVVFSFIAPVIFTRDSIFPEIDFTNKGEIGDTIGGIMNPFIAIAGVITTFLAFLMQVRANRIQREQFLVSLQNENRKEEMDSFYNLQILKLDLDNIINNITSNINSLDEFIQETRQNPYAMCRLNRTSLKHYDRIRQIPRKMVFRGFQLYISPINKEWTKKFNQLYNAIDFASDGFENIYAIEKHHQDECFSIKIQIKEELIEVERKGEIILSSMDNFPNKDFKHNVSLLLTEYEEELKNSNDERKEGNFLRIKEILTKFIWSVQYNTGVKNCYDTEYKYIEKVTNIIKKLNDIEQGTSQLIPNLELFKNNMYDKTDSCVNKIKEINNLIDQAIQKTNKHSL
;
A
#
# COMPACT_ATOMS: atom_id res chain seq x y z
N MET A 1 -5.35 44.28 -36.15
CA MET A 1 -4.87 45.14 -37.27
C MET A 1 -3.58 45.93 -36.97
N THR A 2 -3.00 45.92 -35.77
CA THR A 2 -1.86 46.79 -35.37
C THR A 2 -0.45 46.23 -35.62
N LYS A 3 -0.30 44.92 -35.85
CA LYS A 3 1.03 44.26 -35.98
C LYS A 3 1.80 44.67 -37.24
N LYS A 4 1.10 44.99 -38.34
CA LYS A 4 1.68 45.26 -39.68
C LYS A 4 2.20 46.69 -39.85
N ASN A 5 1.66 47.68 -39.12
CA ASN A 5 2.13 49.07 -39.19
C ASN A 5 3.36 49.32 -38.30
N ASN A 6 3.45 48.66 -37.15
CA ASN A 6 4.58 48.83 -36.23
C ASN A 6 5.90 48.28 -36.79
N SER A 7 5.88 47.23 -37.63
CA SER A 7 7.09 46.72 -38.27
C SER A 7 7.65 47.71 -39.29
N LYS A 8 6.79 48.32 -40.12
CA LYS A 8 7.18 49.32 -41.11
C LYS A 8 7.85 50.56 -40.49
N ILE A 9 7.30 51.08 -39.39
CA ILE A 9 7.89 52.23 -38.67
C ILE A 9 9.25 51.85 -38.06
N THR A 10 9.35 50.67 -37.46
CA THR A 10 10.63 50.15 -36.90
C THR A 10 11.69 50.06 -38.02
N THR A 11 11.33 49.52 -39.19
CA THR A 11 12.22 49.42 -40.35
C THR A 11 12.64 50.79 -40.89
N ILE A 12 11.71 51.75 -41.00
CA ILE A 12 12.02 53.12 -41.42
C ILE A 12 12.98 53.80 -40.45
N LEU A 13 12.78 53.65 -39.13
CA LEU A 13 13.65 54.23 -38.11
C LEU A 13 15.06 53.61 -38.12
N ILE A 14 15.19 52.31 -38.44
CA ILE A 14 16.48 51.65 -38.62
C ILE A 14 17.22 52.23 -39.84
N TYR A 15 16.54 52.34 -40.99
CA TYR A 15 17.14 52.95 -42.19
C TYR A 15 17.49 54.42 -41.97
N LEU A 16 16.64 55.18 -41.30
CA LEU A 16 16.90 56.58 -40.95
C LEU A 16 18.14 56.71 -40.05
N SER A 17 18.24 55.88 -39.01
CA SER A 17 19.43 55.86 -38.13
C SER A 17 20.70 55.53 -38.91
N PHE A 18 20.63 54.55 -39.81
CA PHE A 18 21.75 54.17 -40.66
C PHE A 18 22.16 55.32 -41.60
N ILE A 19 21.20 55.98 -42.26
CA ILE A 19 21.45 57.14 -43.12
C ILE A 19 22.08 58.28 -42.32
N LEU A 20 21.60 58.56 -41.10
CA LEU A 20 22.15 59.62 -40.24
C LEU A 20 23.60 59.33 -39.83
N VAL A 21 23.94 58.07 -39.55
CA VAL A 21 25.33 57.67 -39.27
C VAL A 21 26.20 57.85 -40.51
N VAL A 22 25.77 57.37 -41.68
CA VAL A 22 26.52 57.57 -42.94
C VAL A 22 26.67 59.05 -43.27
N PHE A 23 25.59 59.83 -43.11
CA PHE A 23 25.60 61.27 -43.34
C PHE A 23 26.52 62.00 -42.37
N SER A 24 26.66 61.53 -41.12
CA SER A 24 27.59 62.14 -40.16
C SER A 24 29.02 62.17 -40.69
N PHE A 25 29.49 61.15 -41.42
CA PHE A 25 30.83 61.14 -42.01
C PHE A 25 30.95 62.04 -43.26
N ILE A 26 29.84 62.32 -43.94
CA ILE A 26 29.81 63.16 -45.15
C ILE A 26 29.58 64.64 -44.80
N ALA A 27 28.89 64.91 -43.69
CA ALA A 27 28.49 66.25 -43.28
C ALA A 27 29.66 67.23 -43.10
N PRO A 28 30.79 66.88 -42.45
CA PRO A 28 31.95 67.76 -42.40
C PRO A 28 32.45 68.15 -43.79
N VAL A 29 32.57 67.20 -44.73
CA VAL A 29 33.04 67.49 -46.10
C VAL A 29 32.10 68.43 -46.85
N ILE A 30 30.80 68.39 -46.57
CA ILE A 30 29.81 69.29 -47.18
C ILE A 30 29.85 70.68 -46.53
N PHE A 31 29.94 70.73 -45.20
CA PHE A 31 29.78 71.95 -44.41
C PHE A 31 31.10 72.68 -44.09
N THR A 32 32.27 72.06 -44.32
CA THR A 32 33.60 72.67 -44.16
C THR A 32 34.31 72.92 -45.50
N ARG A 33 33.62 72.81 -46.63
CA ARG A 33 34.13 73.28 -47.94
C ARG A 33 34.20 74.81 -47.95
N ASP A 34 35.17 75.35 -48.71
CA ASP A 34 35.45 76.78 -48.81
C ASP A 34 34.17 77.62 -48.89
N SER A 35 34.06 78.55 -47.94
CA SER A 35 32.94 79.47 -47.84
C SER A 35 32.77 80.25 -49.14
N ILE A 36 31.57 80.24 -49.73
CA ILE A 36 31.19 81.19 -50.79
C ILE A 36 31.15 82.64 -50.21
N PHE A 37 31.12 82.80 -48.89
CA PHE A 37 31.15 84.08 -48.18
C PHE A 37 32.44 84.27 -47.34
N PRO A 38 33.27 85.30 -47.62
CA PRO A 38 34.60 85.49 -47.03
C PRO A 38 34.67 85.80 -45.52
N GLU A 39 33.55 85.74 -44.78
CA GLU A 39 33.49 86.08 -43.35
C GLU A 39 33.57 84.86 -42.42
N ILE A 40 33.82 83.67 -42.95
CA ILE A 40 33.93 82.42 -42.18
C ILE A 40 35.25 81.73 -42.54
N ASP A 41 36.36 82.31 -42.09
CA ASP A 41 37.73 81.78 -42.25
C ASP A 41 38.19 81.09 -40.95
N PHE A 42 38.27 79.76 -40.97
CA PHE A 42 38.65 78.91 -39.82
C PHE A 42 40.12 78.43 -39.90
N THR A 43 41.02 79.20 -40.51
CA THR A 43 42.42 78.78 -40.70
C THR A 43 43.27 78.69 -39.42
N ASN A 44 42.78 79.14 -38.25
CA ASN A 44 43.51 79.04 -36.99
C ASN A 44 43.20 77.77 -36.18
N LYS A 45 44.26 77.01 -35.91
CA LYS A 45 44.28 75.62 -35.46
C LYS A 45 43.89 75.50 -33.98
N GLY A 46 42.76 74.84 -33.76
CA GLY A 46 42.14 74.49 -32.48
C GLY A 46 40.69 74.04 -32.72
N GLU A 47 40.03 74.70 -33.68
CA GLU A 47 38.60 74.57 -33.98
C GLU A 47 38.22 73.51 -35.03
N ILE A 48 39.16 72.96 -35.81
CA ILE A 48 38.81 71.96 -36.84
C ILE A 48 38.24 70.68 -36.21
N GLY A 49 38.84 70.23 -35.09
CA GLY A 49 38.33 69.09 -34.33
C GLY A 49 36.95 69.38 -33.71
N ASP A 50 36.75 70.61 -33.22
CA ASP A 50 35.48 71.06 -32.63
C ASP A 50 34.40 71.31 -33.69
N THR A 51 34.78 71.66 -34.92
CA THR A 51 33.88 71.90 -36.05
C THR A 51 33.47 70.57 -36.67
N ILE A 52 34.43 69.67 -36.91
CA ILE A 52 34.13 68.30 -37.37
C ILE A 52 33.30 67.58 -36.30
N GLY A 53 33.73 67.60 -35.05
CA GLY A 53 32.99 67.01 -33.92
C GLY A 53 31.62 67.65 -33.72
N GLY A 54 31.52 68.98 -33.80
CA GLY A 54 30.28 69.74 -33.65
C GLY A 54 29.27 69.49 -34.77
N ILE A 55 29.73 69.19 -35.99
CA ILE A 55 28.87 68.85 -37.13
C ILE A 55 28.51 67.36 -37.11
N MET A 56 29.43 66.46 -36.73
CA MET A 56 29.19 65.01 -36.69
C MET A 56 28.29 64.59 -35.52
N ASN A 57 28.56 65.12 -34.32
CA ASN A 57 27.95 64.67 -33.07
C ASN A 57 26.42 64.77 -33.07
N PRO A 58 25.76 65.82 -33.59
CA PRO A 58 24.30 65.89 -33.63
C PRO A 58 23.66 64.71 -34.39
N PHE A 59 24.21 64.34 -35.55
CA PHE A 59 23.67 63.23 -36.35
C PHE A 59 23.90 61.87 -35.68
N ILE A 60 25.08 61.67 -35.10
CA ILE A 60 25.40 60.46 -34.31
C ILE A 60 24.51 60.38 -33.07
N ALA A 61 24.29 61.50 -32.37
CA ALA A 61 23.45 61.56 -31.18
C ALA A 61 21.98 61.24 -31.51
N ILE A 62 21.44 61.79 -32.61
CA ILE A 62 20.06 61.48 -33.06
C ILE A 62 19.96 59.99 -33.43
N ALA A 63 20.93 59.46 -34.19
CA ALA A 63 20.96 58.03 -34.53
C ALA A 63 21.06 57.15 -33.28
N GLY A 64 21.86 57.56 -32.30
CA GLY A 64 22.03 56.89 -31.00
C GLY A 64 20.75 56.88 -30.17
N VAL A 65 20.02 57.99 -30.11
CA VAL A 65 18.71 58.07 -29.43
C VAL A 65 17.68 57.17 -30.14
N ILE A 66 17.62 57.18 -31.48
CA ILE A 66 16.68 56.34 -32.23
C ILE A 66 17.01 54.85 -32.02
N THR A 67 18.28 54.44 -32.14
CA THR A 67 18.69 53.04 -31.91
C THR A 67 18.48 52.59 -30.48
N THR A 68 18.76 53.44 -29.49
CA THR A 68 18.50 53.15 -28.07
C THR A 68 17.00 53.01 -27.80
N PHE A 69 16.18 53.90 -28.35
CA PHE A 69 14.72 53.80 -28.28
C PHE A 69 14.20 52.50 -28.93
N LEU A 70 14.71 52.13 -30.10
CA LEU A 70 14.36 50.88 -30.78
C LEU A 70 14.78 49.65 -29.96
N ALA A 71 15.95 49.67 -29.34
CA ALA A 71 16.43 48.60 -28.46
C ALA A 71 15.50 48.43 -27.26
N PHE A 72 15.13 49.52 -26.57
CA PHE A 72 14.17 49.49 -25.48
C PHE A 72 12.78 49.01 -25.93
N LEU A 73 12.30 49.46 -27.09
CA LEU A 73 11.03 49.01 -27.66
C LEU A 73 11.03 47.49 -27.93
N MET A 74 12.14 46.96 -28.45
CA MET A 74 12.30 45.52 -28.69
C MET A 74 12.38 44.74 -27.37
N GLN A 75 13.09 45.25 -26.37
CA GLN A 75 13.16 44.63 -25.03
C GLN A 75 11.78 44.57 -24.36
N VAL A 76 11.00 45.66 -24.40
CA VAL A 76 9.63 45.68 -23.87
C VAL A 76 8.74 44.66 -24.58
N ARG A 77 8.86 44.53 -25.90
CA ARG A 77 8.13 43.53 -26.68
C ARG A 77 8.56 42.10 -26.32
N ALA A 78 9.87 41.85 -26.18
CA ALA A 78 10.40 40.55 -25.78
C ALA A 78 9.90 40.14 -24.39
N ASN A 79 9.96 41.04 -23.41
CA ASN A 79 9.45 40.81 -22.06
C ASN A 79 7.95 40.48 -22.06
N ARG A 80 7.16 41.16 -22.90
CA ARG A 80 5.73 40.87 -23.05
C ARG A 80 5.49 39.47 -23.60
N ILE A 81 6.20 39.07 -24.66
CA ILE A 81 6.08 37.73 -25.25
C ILE A 81 6.52 36.67 -24.25
N GLN A 82 7.63 36.89 -23.53
CA GLN A 82 8.11 35.97 -22.51
C GLN A 82 7.09 35.79 -21.37
N ARG A 83 6.48 36.89 -20.91
CA ARG A 83 5.41 36.84 -19.91
C ARG A 83 4.19 36.06 -20.41
N GLU A 84 3.76 36.31 -21.65
CA GLU A 84 2.64 35.60 -22.27
C GLU A 84 2.94 34.09 -22.39
N GLN A 85 4.14 33.72 -22.82
CA GLN A 85 4.58 32.31 -22.90
C GLN A 85 4.65 31.65 -21.52
N PHE A 86 5.16 32.35 -20.51
CA PHE A 86 5.23 31.86 -19.13
C PHE A 86 3.83 31.62 -18.54
N LEU A 87 2.86 32.50 -18.81
CA LEU A 87 1.48 32.29 -18.37
C LEU A 87 0.85 31.07 -19.03
N VAL A 88 1.11 30.84 -20.33
CA VAL A 88 0.65 29.65 -21.03
C VAL A 88 1.31 28.38 -20.49
N SER A 89 2.62 28.40 -20.19
CA SER A 89 3.30 27.24 -19.61
C SER A 89 2.75 26.90 -18.23
N LEU A 90 2.52 27.89 -17.36
CA LEU A 90 1.89 27.68 -16.05
C LEU A 90 0.49 27.07 -16.18
N GLN A 91 -0.33 27.55 -17.12
CA GLN A 91 -1.66 26.98 -17.35
C GLN A 91 -1.57 25.53 -17.82
N ASN A 92 -0.61 25.20 -18.68
CA ASN A 92 -0.41 23.84 -19.17
C ASN A 92 0.10 22.91 -18.07
N GLU A 93 1.01 23.38 -17.21
CA GLU A 93 1.49 22.64 -16.03
C GLU A 93 0.35 22.34 -15.06
N ASN A 94 -0.48 23.33 -14.73
CA ASN A 94 -1.65 23.13 -13.87
C ASN A 94 -2.61 22.10 -14.48
N ARG A 95 -2.90 22.20 -15.78
CA ARG A 95 -3.79 21.27 -16.47
C ARG A 95 -3.21 19.84 -16.50
N LYS A 96 -1.89 19.72 -16.60
CA LYS A 96 -1.19 18.44 -16.51
C LYS A 96 -1.27 17.86 -15.09
N GLU A 97 -1.05 18.66 -14.05
CA GLU A 97 -1.18 18.21 -12.65
C GLU A 97 -2.61 17.76 -12.33
N GLU A 98 -3.62 18.47 -12.83
CA GLU A 98 -5.04 18.07 -12.72
C GLU A 98 -5.27 16.70 -13.38
N MET A 99 -4.79 16.53 -14.61
CA MET A 99 -4.91 15.27 -15.35
C MET A 99 -4.18 14.11 -14.66
N ASP A 100 -2.94 14.34 -14.19
CA ASP A 100 -2.16 13.35 -13.45
C ASP A 100 -2.90 12.95 -12.15
N SER A 101 -3.47 13.92 -11.44
CA SER A 101 -4.27 13.65 -10.23
C SER A 101 -5.53 12.83 -10.54
N PHE A 102 -6.18 13.10 -11.68
CA PHE A 102 -7.34 12.34 -12.14
C PHE A 102 -6.98 10.88 -12.48
N TYR A 103 -5.90 10.65 -13.23
CA TYR A 103 -5.45 9.29 -13.53
C TYR A 103 -5.05 8.52 -12.27
N ASN A 104 -4.40 9.17 -11.30
CA ASN A 104 -4.09 8.55 -10.02
C ASN A 104 -5.35 8.16 -9.24
N LEU A 105 -6.45 8.92 -9.33
CA LEU A 105 -7.74 8.49 -8.75
C LEU A 105 -8.32 7.27 -9.46
N GLN A 106 -8.20 7.18 -10.79
CA GLN A 106 -8.66 6.01 -11.53
C GLN A 106 -7.88 4.74 -11.17
N ILE A 107 -6.55 4.86 -11.09
CA ILE A 107 -5.68 3.76 -10.64
C ILE A 107 -6.05 3.36 -9.21
N LEU A 108 -6.21 4.35 -8.32
CA LEU A 108 -6.61 4.10 -6.94
C LEU A 108 -7.93 3.33 -6.88
N LYS A 109 -8.94 3.70 -7.67
CA LYS A 109 -10.22 2.96 -7.73
C LYS A 109 -10.00 1.48 -8.07
N LEU A 110 -9.24 1.19 -9.12
CA LEU A 110 -8.95 -0.18 -9.54
C LEU A 110 -8.22 -0.97 -8.44
N ASP A 111 -7.28 -0.35 -7.74
CA ASP A 111 -6.59 -0.98 -6.63
C ASP A 111 -7.50 -1.19 -5.41
N LEU A 112 -8.44 -0.28 -5.14
CA LEU A 112 -9.43 -0.46 -4.08
C LEU A 112 -10.40 -1.60 -4.39
N ASP A 113 -10.84 -1.75 -5.64
CA ASP A 113 -11.65 -2.90 -6.06
C ASP A 113 -10.91 -4.23 -5.80
N ASN A 114 -9.62 -4.27 -6.15
CA ASN A 114 -8.78 -5.44 -5.88
C ASN A 114 -8.62 -5.71 -4.38
N ILE A 115 -8.44 -4.67 -3.55
CA ILE A 115 -8.36 -4.82 -2.09
C ILE A 115 -9.68 -5.32 -1.51
N ILE A 116 -10.82 -4.78 -1.95
CA ILE A 116 -12.14 -5.25 -1.47
C ILE A 116 -12.31 -6.74 -1.76
N ASN A 117 -11.97 -7.18 -2.98
CA ASN A 117 -12.03 -8.59 -3.36
C ASN A 117 -11.05 -9.44 -2.55
N ASN A 118 -9.84 -8.93 -2.31
CA ASN A 118 -8.82 -9.59 -1.52
C ASN A 118 -9.26 -9.82 -0.07
N ILE A 119 -9.78 -8.77 0.59
CA ILE A 119 -10.31 -8.86 1.95
C ILE A 119 -11.43 -9.90 1.99
N THR A 120 -12.38 -9.81 1.05
CA THR A 120 -13.52 -10.75 0.98
C THR A 120 -13.05 -12.20 0.85
N SER A 121 -12.09 -12.47 -0.04
CA SER A 121 -11.54 -13.83 -0.22
C SER A 121 -10.84 -14.34 1.04
N ASN A 122 -10.02 -13.51 1.69
CA ASN A 122 -9.32 -13.92 2.91
C ASN A 122 -10.27 -14.15 4.07
N ILE A 123 -11.36 -13.38 4.17
CA ILE A 123 -12.38 -13.56 5.20
C ILE A 123 -13.16 -14.87 4.97
N ASN A 124 -13.51 -15.20 3.74
CA ASN A 124 -14.14 -16.50 3.44
C ASN A 124 -13.22 -17.67 3.82
N SER A 125 -11.93 -17.59 3.47
CA SER A 125 -10.94 -18.60 3.88
C SER A 125 -10.74 -18.68 5.39
N LEU A 126 -10.85 -17.54 6.09
CA LEU A 126 -10.81 -17.51 7.55
C LEU A 126 -12.04 -18.19 8.16
N ASP A 127 -13.22 -18.00 7.57
CA ASP A 127 -14.46 -18.65 8.02
C ASP A 127 -14.41 -20.17 7.86
N GLU A 128 -13.93 -20.66 6.71
CA GLU A 128 -13.69 -22.08 6.48
C GLU A 128 -12.72 -22.64 7.55
N PHE A 129 -11.60 -21.95 7.76
CA PHE A 129 -10.62 -22.33 8.78
C PHE A 129 -11.23 -22.39 10.19
N ILE A 130 -12.00 -21.38 10.60
CA ILE A 130 -12.65 -21.35 11.92
C ILE A 130 -13.62 -22.53 12.07
N GLN A 131 -14.42 -22.83 11.03
CA GLN A 131 -15.38 -23.93 11.07
C GLN A 131 -14.70 -25.28 11.20
N GLU A 132 -13.68 -25.55 10.37
CA GLU A 132 -12.93 -26.81 10.43
C GLU A 132 -12.21 -26.98 11.77
N THR A 133 -11.53 -25.93 12.23
CA THR A 133 -10.78 -25.94 13.49
C THR A 133 -11.70 -26.13 14.70
N ARG A 134 -12.94 -25.61 14.64
CA ARG A 134 -13.96 -25.83 15.68
C ARG A 134 -14.47 -27.27 15.69
N GLN A 135 -14.64 -27.89 14.52
CA GLN A 135 -15.10 -29.28 14.41
C GLN A 135 -14.02 -30.27 14.85
N ASN A 136 -12.77 -30.01 14.50
CA ASN A 136 -11.64 -30.85 14.89
C ASN A 136 -10.41 -29.99 15.26
N PRO A 137 -10.23 -29.68 16.55
CA PRO A 137 -9.10 -28.89 17.05
C PRO A 137 -7.72 -29.51 16.78
N TYR A 138 -7.66 -30.81 16.47
CA TYR A 138 -6.42 -31.54 16.28
C TYR A 138 -5.97 -31.62 14.81
N ALA A 139 -6.87 -31.27 13.88
CA ALA A 139 -6.59 -31.33 12.46
C ALA A 139 -5.53 -30.29 12.06
N MET A 140 -4.64 -30.67 11.13
CA MET A 140 -3.80 -29.71 10.41
C MET A 140 -4.63 -28.90 9.41
N CYS A 141 -5.45 -27.98 9.91
CA CYS A 141 -6.15 -27.01 9.09
C CYS A 141 -5.15 -25.93 8.64
N ARG A 142 -5.07 -25.66 7.34
CA ARG A 142 -4.22 -24.58 6.81
C ARG A 142 -5.09 -23.41 6.43
N LEU A 143 -4.82 -22.23 7.00
CA LEU A 143 -5.48 -21.02 6.54
C LEU A 143 -5.04 -20.71 5.10
N ASN A 144 -5.99 -20.71 4.16
CA ASN A 144 -5.76 -20.23 2.79
C ASN A 144 -5.60 -18.71 2.80
N ARG A 145 -4.56 -18.21 2.13
CA ARG A 145 -4.13 -16.80 2.18
C ARG A 145 -3.87 -16.28 0.79
N THR A 146 -4.15 -15.01 0.59
CA THR A 146 -3.73 -14.28 -0.61
C THR A 146 -2.51 -13.40 -0.32
N SER A 147 -1.87 -12.88 -1.37
CA SER A 147 -0.70 -12.02 -1.25
C SER A 147 -1.07 -10.65 -0.67
N LEU A 148 -0.35 -10.16 0.34
CA LEU A 148 -0.52 -8.81 0.88
C LEU A 148 0.14 -7.72 0.02
N LYS A 149 0.83 -8.07 -1.08
CA LYS A 149 1.45 -7.09 -1.99
C LYS A 149 0.47 -6.12 -2.64
N HIS A 150 -0.84 -6.41 -2.61
CA HIS A 150 -1.86 -5.51 -3.15
C HIS A 150 -1.96 -4.20 -2.34
N TYR A 151 -1.74 -4.26 -1.02
CA TYR A 151 -1.78 -3.08 -0.15
C TYR A 151 -0.58 -2.14 -0.42
N ASP A 152 0.59 -2.70 -0.75
CA ASP A 152 1.78 -1.92 -1.10
C ASP A 152 1.62 -1.13 -2.41
N ARG A 153 0.79 -1.60 -3.35
CA ARG A 153 0.57 -0.89 -4.63
C ARG A 153 -0.07 0.47 -4.41
N ILE A 154 -1.03 0.57 -3.49
CA ILE A 154 -1.64 1.87 -3.16
C ILE A 154 -0.60 2.80 -2.52
N ARG A 155 0.33 2.27 -1.71
CA ARG A 155 1.42 3.06 -1.13
C ARG A 155 2.41 3.60 -2.18
N GLN A 156 2.48 2.98 -3.36
CA GLN A 156 3.30 3.44 -4.48
C GLN A 156 2.65 4.62 -5.23
N ILE A 157 1.34 4.80 -5.12
CA ILE A 157 0.65 5.95 -5.71
C ILE A 157 1.10 7.21 -4.95
N PRO A 158 1.56 8.27 -5.63
CA PRO A 158 1.97 9.49 -4.95
C PRO A 158 0.83 10.08 -4.11
N ARG A 159 0.95 10.00 -2.78
CA ARG A 159 -0.09 10.47 -1.84
C ARG A 159 -0.54 11.92 -2.10
N LYS A 160 0.39 12.78 -2.53
CA LYS A 160 0.10 14.17 -2.94
C LYS A 160 -0.88 14.23 -4.11
N MET A 161 -0.72 13.38 -5.12
CA MET A 161 -1.60 13.33 -6.29
C MET A 161 -2.99 12.81 -5.91
N VAL A 162 -3.05 11.80 -5.03
CA VAL A 162 -4.34 11.33 -4.48
C VAL A 162 -5.03 12.45 -3.70
N PHE A 163 -4.30 13.16 -2.83
CA PHE A 163 -4.85 14.28 -2.06
C PHE A 163 -5.36 15.40 -2.97
N ARG A 164 -4.59 15.76 -4.00
CA ARG A 164 -4.99 16.74 -5.01
C ARG A 164 -6.21 16.28 -5.79
N GLY A 165 -6.29 15.00 -6.15
CA GLY A 165 -7.47 14.40 -6.76
C GLY A 165 -8.70 14.49 -5.87
N PHE A 166 -8.59 14.15 -4.59
CA PHE A 166 -9.66 14.32 -3.61
C PHE A 166 -10.10 15.78 -3.51
N GLN A 167 -9.15 16.72 -3.46
CA GLN A 167 -9.42 18.15 -3.41
C GLN A 167 -10.18 18.64 -4.66
N LEU A 168 -9.78 18.20 -5.85
CA LEU A 168 -10.37 18.67 -7.11
C LEU A 168 -11.73 18.01 -7.41
N TYR A 169 -11.83 16.70 -7.21
CA TYR A 169 -12.94 15.90 -7.76
C TYR A 169 -13.92 15.40 -6.70
N ILE A 170 -13.47 15.19 -5.45
CA ILE A 170 -14.31 14.67 -4.36
C ILE A 170 -14.84 15.81 -3.48
N SER A 171 -14.06 16.85 -3.22
CA SER A 171 -14.52 18.00 -2.44
C SER A 171 -15.82 18.66 -2.94
N PRO A 172 -16.10 18.72 -4.27
CA PRO A 172 -17.35 19.29 -4.76
C PRO A 172 -18.59 18.43 -4.49
N ILE A 173 -18.42 17.14 -4.19
CA ILE A 173 -19.51 16.18 -3.92
C ILE A 173 -19.61 15.78 -2.45
N ASN A 174 -18.52 15.87 -1.69
CA ASN A 174 -18.49 15.49 -0.28
C ASN A 174 -17.69 16.52 0.54
N LYS A 175 -18.37 17.19 1.49
CA LYS A 175 -17.77 18.21 2.36
C LYS A 175 -16.76 17.64 3.37
N GLU A 176 -16.89 16.36 3.74
CA GLU A 176 -16.00 15.64 4.65
C GLU A 176 -14.87 14.91 3.90
N TRP A 177 -14.52 15.31 2.66
CA TRP A 177 -13.53 14.61 1.83
C TRP A 177 -12.16 14.42 2.51
N THR A 178 -11.73 15.36 3.36
CA THR A 178 -10.46 15.25 4.12
C THR A 178 -10.49 14.11 5.13
N LYS A 179 -11.64 13.92 5.80
CA LYS A 179 -11.89 12.79 6.70
C LYS A 179 -11.92 11.48 5.91
N LYS A 180 -12.57 11.46 4.74
CA LYS A 180 -12.58 10.29 3.84
C LYS A 180 -11.18 9.93 3.34
N PHE A 181 -10.37 10.92 2.99
CA PHE A 181 -8.97 10.72 2.61
C PHE A 181 -8.15 10.08 3.74
N ASN A 182 -8.28 10.56 4.98
CA ASN A 182 -7.56 9.95 6.10
C ASN A 182 -8.10 8.55 6.43
N GLN A 183 -9.42 8.36 6.38
CA GLN A 183 -10.05 7.06 6.59
C GLN A 183 -9.59 6.02 5.56
N LEU A 184 -9.33 6.42 4.31
CA LEU A 184 -8.81 5.53 3.27
C LEU A 184 -7.50 4.87 3.69
N TYR A 185 -6.49 5.68 4.02
CA TYR A 185 -5.17 5.17 4.36
C TYR A 185 -5.20 4.39 5.68
N ASN A 186 -5.93 4.89 6.69
CA ASN A 186 -6.08 4.18 7.95
C ASN A 186 -6.73 2.80 7.75
N ALA A 187 -7.72 2.68 6.86
CA ALA A 187 -8.38 1.40 6.57
C ALA A 187 -7.44 0.44 5.81
N ILE A 188 -6.68 0.95 4.85
CA ILE A 188 -5.71 0.14 4.09
C ILE A 188 -4.60 -0.39 5.02
N ASP A 189 -4.04 0.48 5.87
CA ASP A 189 -2.99 0.09 6.81
C ASP A 189 -3.53 -0.90 7.84
N PHE A 190 -4.70 -0.63 8.42
CA PHE A 190 -5.37 -1.55 9.34
C PHE A 190 -5.62 -2.92 8.70
N ALA A 191 -6.06 -2.96 7.44
CA ALA A 191 -6.32 -4.22 6.75
C ALA A 191 -5.03 -5.02 6.52
N SER A 192 -3.97 -4.37 6.03
CA SER A 192 -2.67 -4.99 5.78
C SER A 192 -2.07 -5.57 7.07
N ASP A 193 -1.91 -4.72 8.09
CA ASP A 193 -1.28 -5.10 9.36
C ASP A 193 -2.16 -6.12 10.10
N GLY A 194 -3.48 -5.98 9.99
CA GLY A 194 -4.45 -6.91 10.55
C GLY A 194 -4.28 -8.33 9.99
N PHE A 195 -4.21 -8.48 8.67
CA PHE A 195 -3.99 -9.79 8.06
C PHE A 195 -2.63 -10.37 8.39
N GLU A 196 -1.57 -9.56 8.38
CA GLU A 196 -0.22 -10.01 8.76
C GLU A 196 -0.21 -10.60 10.17
N ASN A 197 -0.85 -9.91 11.13
CA ASN A 197 -0.98 -10.40 12.50
C ASN A 197 -1.75 -11.73 12.59
N ILE A 198 -2.89 -11.85 11.90
CA ILE A 198 -3.66 -13.11 11.88
C ILE A 198 -2.84 -14.26 11.29
N TYR A 199 -2.09 -14.00 10.23
CA TYR A 199 -1.21 -14.98 9.61
C TYR A 199 -0.08 -15.45 10.52
N ALA A 200 0.41 -14.58 11.41
CA ALA A 200 1.40 -14.93 12.42
C ALA A 200 0.78 -15.74 13.56
N ILE A 201 -0.38 -15.31 14.07
CA ILE A 201 -1.11 -15.99 15.16
C ILE A 201 -1.49 -17.42 14.75
N GLU A 202 -2.08 -17.58 13.56
CA GLU A 202 -2.46 -18.91 13.06
C GLU A 202 -1.22 -19.80 12.88
N LYS A 203 -0.14 -19.27 12.32
CA LYS A 203 1.11 -20.03 12.17
C LYS A 203 1.65 -20.50 13.52
N HIS A 204 1.74 -19.62 14.51
CA HIS A 204 2.22 -19.96 15.85
C HIS A 204 1.38 -21.08 16.46
N HIS A 205 0.04 -20.97 16.36
CA HIS A 205 -0.86 -21.99 16.87
C HIS A 205 -0.66 -23.35 16.17
N GLN A 206 -0.50 -23.37 14.84
CA GLN A 206 -0.22 -24.60 14.10
C GLN A 206 1.12 -25.23 14.49
N ASP A 207 2.17 -24.41 14.65
CA ASP A 207 3.51 -24.88 15.06
C ASP A 207 3.48 -25.49 16.48
N GLU A 208 2.71 -24.88 17.40
CA GLU A 208 2.49 -25.38 18.76
C GLU A 208 1.70 -26.71 18.76
N CYS A 209 0.56 -26.75 18.05
CA CYS A 209 -0.24 -27.96 17.91
C CYS A 209 0.56 -29.11 17.29
N PHE A 210 1.37 -28.84 16.27
CA PHE A 210 2.27 -29.84 15.68
C PHE A 210 3.27 -30.39 16.69
N SER A 211 3.90 -29.51 17.45
CA SER A 211 4.90 -29.88 18.45
C SER A 211 4.29 -30.76 19.55
N ILE A 212 3.11 -30.40 20.05
CA ILE A 212 2.39 -31.19 21.05
C ILE A 212 1.98 -32.55 20.46
N LYS A 213 1.50 -32.60 19.21
CA LYS A 213 1.13 -33.86 18.54
C LYS A 213 2.31 -34.82 18.38
N ILE A 214 3.52 -34.31 18.10
CA ILE A 214 4.72 -35.16 18.06
C ILE A 214 4.97 -35.80 19.43
N GLN A 215 4.94 -35.01 20.50
CA GLN A 215 5.16 -35.53 21.86
C GLN A 215 4.09 -36.56 22.25
N ILE A 216 2.83 -36.32 21.88
CA ILE A 216 1.75 -37.28 22.13
C ILE A 216 2.02 -38.60 21.41
N LYS A 217 2.47 -38.57 20.16
CA LYS A 217 2.79 -39.79 19.40
C LYS A 217 3.89 -40.61 20.10
N GLU A 218 4.94 -39.96 20.58
CA GLU A 218 6.02 -40.61 21.32
C GLU A 218 5.52 -41.24 22.62
N GLU A 219 4.69 -40.52 23.38
CA GLU A 219 4.11 -41.03 24.62
C GLU A 219 3.12 -42.17 24.39
N LEU A 220 2.35 -42.16 23.30
CA LEU A 220 1.44 -43.24 22.93
C LEU A 220 2.21 -44.54 22.64
N ILE A 221 3.34 -44.48 21.94
CA ILE A 221 4.21 -45.63 21.70
C ILE A 221 4.71 -46.21 23.04
N GLU A 222 5.05 -45.35 24.00
CA GLU A 222 5.45 -45.81 25.32
C GLU A 222 4.30 -46.45 26.11
N VAL A 223 3.08 -45.91 25.98
CA VAL A 223 1.87 -46.48 26.59
C VAL A 223 1.60 -47.86 26.01
N GLU A 224 1.64 -48.02 24.68
CA GLU A 224 1.49 -49.31 24.00
C GLU A 224 2.50 -50.33 24.51
N ARG A 225 3.80 -50.00 24.45
CA ARG A 225 4.89 -50.89 24.93
C ARG A 225 4.72 -51.30 26.40
N LYS A 226 4.33 -50.37 27.27
CA LYS A 226 4.11 -50.69 28.69
C LYS A 226 2.85 -51.52 28.89
N GLY A 227 1.82 -51.30 28.09
CA GLY A 227 0.58 -52.05 28.12
C GLY A 227 0.81 -53.52 27.78
N GLU A 228 1.62 -53.80 26.75
CA GLU A 228 2.02 -55.17 26.39
C GLU A 228 2.76 -55.89 27.53
N ILE A 229 3.69 -55.19 28.21
CA ILE A 229 4.40 -55.72 29.37
C ILE A 229 3.42 -56.06 30.51
N ILE A 230 2.44 -55.20 30.74
CA ILE A 230 1.38 -55.43 31.73
C ILE A 230 0.56 -56.68 31.38
N LEU A 231 0.19 -56.85 30.10
CA LEU A 231 -0.61 -57.99 29.65
C LEU A 231 0.17 -59.32 29.68
N SER A 232 1.47 -59.29 29.43
CA SER A 232 2.35 -60.48 29.41
C SER A 232 2.85 -60.92 30.80
N SER A 233 2.64 -60.09 31.84
CA SER A 233 3.05 -60.45 33.21
C SER A 233 2.30 -61.68 33.74
N MET A 234 3.07 -62.72 34.11
CA MET A 234 2.54 -64.00 34.62
C MET A 234 2.03 -63.93 36.07
N ASP A 235 2.34 -62.85 36.79
CA ASP A 235 1.95 -62.68 38.18
C ASP A 235 0.47 -62.28 38.32
N ASN A 236 -0.09 -62.47 39.53
CA ASN A 236 -1.38 -61.91 39.97
C ASN A 236 -1.40 -60.36 40.01
N PHE A 237 -0.36 -59.73 39.44
CA PHE A 237 -0.09 -58.31 39.39
C PHE A 237 0.18 -57.92 37.93
N PRO A 238 -0.31 -56.77 37.47
CA PRO A 238 -1.36 -55.93 38.06
C PRO A 238 -2.73 -56.63 38.16
N ASN A 239 -3.70 -55.96 38.82
CA ASN A 239 -5.06 -56.46 39.03
C ASN A 239 -5.68 -56.96 37.70
N LYS A 240 -6.36 -58.11 37.74
CA LYS A 240 -7.04 -58.70 36.57
C LYS A 240 -7.98 -57.72 35.86
N ASP A 241 -8.71 -56.90 36.62
CA ASP A 241 -9.60 -55.88 36.07
C ASP A 241 -8.80 -54.76 35.37
N PHE A 242 -7.65 -54.38 35.94
CA PHE A 242 -6.74 -53.43 35.30
C PHE A 242 -6.15 -53.99 34.01
N LYS A 243 -5.66 -55.24 34.01
CA LYS A 243 -5.20 -55.95 32.80
C LYS A 243 -6.28 -55.99 31.72
N HIS A 244 -7.53 -56.27 32.09
CA HIS A 244 -8.65 -56.26 31.14
C HIS A 244 -8.88 -54.86 30.53
N ASN A 245 -8.87 -53.81 31.34
CA ASN A 245 -9.01 -52.43 30.86
C ASN A 245 -7.84 -52.00 29.95
N VAL A 246 -6.60 -52.40 30.27
CA VAL A 246 -5.43 -52.17 29.41
C VAL A 246 -5.58 -52.90 28.08
N SER A 247 -6.05 -54.16 28.08
CA SER A 247 -6.30 -54.91 26.85
C SER A 247 -7.33 -54.22 25.97
N LEU A 248 -8.43 -53.72 26.54
CA LEU A 248 -9.47 -53.02 25.80
C LEU A 248 -8.93 -51.71 25.18
N LEU A 249 -8.16 -50.95 25.96
CA LEU A 249 -7.50 -49.73 25.49
C LEU A 249 -6.63 -50.00 24.26
N LEU A 250 -5.74 -51.01 24.33
CA LEU A 250 -4.83 -51.33 23.23
C LEU A 250 -5.59 -51.82 22.00
N THR A 251 -6.61 -52.67 22.17
CA THR A 251 -7.43 -53.14 21.04
C THR A 251 -8.12 -51.97 20.33
N GLU A 252 -8.79 -51.08 21.07
CA GLU A 252 -9.45 -49.91 20.46
C GLU A 252 -8.45 -48.95 19.79
N TYR A 253 -7.26 -48.79 20.38
CA TYR A 253 -6.19 -47.97 19.81
C TYR A 253 -5.61 -48.56 18.52
N GLU A 254 -5.34 -49.87 18.48
CA GLU A 254 -4.85 -50.57 17.29
C GLU A 254 -5.87 -50.53 16.14
N GLU A 255 -7.16 -50.67 16.44
CA GLU A 255 -8.22 -50.51 15.46
C GLU A 255 -8.21 -49.10 14.84
N GLU A 256 -8.03 -48.07 15.66
CA GLU A 256 -7.94 -46.69 15.16
C GLU A 256 -6.68 -46.46 14.30
N LEU A 257 -5.54 -47.04 14.68
CA LEU A 257 -4.32 -46.97 13.88
C LEU A 257 -4.50 -47.63 12.50
N LYS A 258 -5.19 -48.78 12.43
CA LYS A 258 -5.50 -49.46 11.17
C LYS A 258 -6.41 -48.59 10.30
N ASN A 259 -7.49 -48.06 10.86
CA ASN A 259 -8.43 -47.19 10.14
C ASN A 259 -7.72 -45.95 9.58
N SER A 260 -6.90 -45.28 10.38
CA SER A 260 -6.14 -44.10 9.96
C SER A 260 -5.14 -44.42 8.83
N ASN A 261 -4.46 -45.57 8.89
CA ASN A 261 -3.52 -46.02 7.87
C ASN A 261 -4.20 -46.36 6.53
N ASP A 262 -5.34 -47.05 6.60
CA ASP A 262 -6.11 -47.44 5.40
C ASP A 262 -6.64 -46.21 4.64
N GLU A 263 -7.04 -45.16 5.38
CA GLU A 263 -7.49 -43.90 4.80
C GLU A 263 -6.35 -42.96 4.37
N ARG A 264 -5.09 -43.30 4.69
CA ARG A 264 -3.90 -42.43 4.51
C ARG A 264 -4.07 -41.04 5.13
N LYS A 265 -4.73 -40.95 6.29
CA LYS A 265 -4.97 -39.70 7.00
C LYS A 265 -4.02 -39.53 8.18
N GLU A 266 -3.91 -38.29 8.65
CA GLU A 266 -3.31 -38.04 9.97
C GLU A 266 -4.10 -38.82 11.03
N GLY A 267 -3.41 -39.39 12.02
CA GLY A 267 -4.05 -40.15 13.10
C GLY A 267 -5.16 -39.34 13.79
N ASN A 268 -6.29 -39.98 14.07
CA ASN A 268 -7.46 -39.32 14.62
C ASN A 268 -7.31 -39.03 16.12
N PHE A 269 -6.65 -37.93 16.45
CA PHE A 269 -6.40 -37.52 17.85
C PHE A 269 -7.68 -37.30 18.67
N LEU A 270 -8.79 -36.91 18.02
CA LEU A 270 -10.08 -36.81 18.69
C LEU A 270 -10.53 -38.19 19.19
N ARG A 271 -10.50 -39.19 18.30
CA ARG A 271 -10.85 -40.57 18.64
C ARG A 271 -9.88 -41.18 19.66
N ILE A 272 -8.59 -40.91 19.53
CA ILE A 272 -7.57 -41.32 20.51
C ILE A 272 -7.91 -40.75 21.90
N LYS A 273 -8.28 -39.47 21.99
CA LYS A 273 -8.70 -38.85 23.26
C LYS A 273 -9.90 -39.58 23.88
N GLU A 274 -10.91 -39.93 23.08
CA GLU A 274 -12.09 -40.68 23.55
C GLU A 274 -11.68 -42.03 24.15
N ILE A 275 -10.83 -42.78 23.45
CA ILE A 275 -10.32 -44.09 23.88
C ILE A 275 -9.56 -43.96 25.22
N LEU A 276 -8.64 -43.01 25.32
CA LEU A 276 -7.86 -42.79 26.54
C LEU A 276 -8.75 -42.34 27.72
N THR A 277 -9.72 -41.47 27.46
CA THR A 277 -10.65 -40.98 28.49
C THR A 277 -11.55 -42.10 29.01
N LYS A 278 -12.03 -42.98 28.12
CA LYS A 278 -12.82 -44.17 28.46
C LYS A 278 -12.02 -45.11 29.36
N PHE A 279 -10.74 -45.33 29.06
CA PHE A 279 -9.84 -46.12 29.91
C PHE A 279 -9.69 -45.52 31.32
N ILE A 280 -9.45 -44.21 31.45
CA ILE A 280 -9.34 -43.58 32.77
C ILE A 280 -10.63 -43.74 33.58
N TRP A 281 -11.80 -43.55 32.94
CA TRP A 281 -13.09 -43.75 33.58
C TRP A 281 -13.30 -45.19 34.06
N SER A 282 -12.97 -46.18 33.21
CA SER A 282 -13.17 -47.59 33.57
C SER A 282 -12.25 -48.03 34.70
N VAL A 283 -11.01 -47.52 34.75
CA VAL A 283 -10.09 -47.78 35.85
C VAL A 283 -10.59 -47.14 37.15
N GLN A 284 -11.03 -45.87 37.12
CA GLN A 284 -11.53 -45.16 38.30
C GLN A 284 -12.79 -45.80 38.91
N TYR A 285 -13.72 -46.26 38.05
CA TYR A 285 -14.95 -46.93 38.48
C TYR A 285 -14.67 -48.30 39.14
N ASN A 286 -13.74 -49.08 38.58
CA ASN A 286 -13.49 -50.47 39.01
C ASN A 286 -12.53 -50.60 40.20
N THR A 287 -11.57 -49.68 40.38
CA THR A 287 -10.48 -49.88 41.36
C THR A 287 -10.63 -49.12 42.68
N GLY A 288 -11.62 -48.24 42.80
CA GLY A 288 -11.87 -47.52 44.06
C GLY A 288 -10.64 -46.81 44.65
N VAL A 289 -9.68 -46.35 43.84
CA VAL A 289 -8.47 -45.52 44.14
C VAL A 289 -7.53 -45.98 45.27
N LYS A 290 -7.96 -46.78 46.26
CA LYS A 290 -7.22 -47.08 47.49
C LYS A 290 -6.24 -48.25 47.38
N ASN A 291 -6.33 -49.09 46.34
CA ASN A 291 -5.50 -50.30 46.17
C ASN A 291 -4.80 -50.37 44.79
N CYS A 292 -4.29 -49.23 44.28
CA CYS A 292 -3.58 -49.18 43.00
C CYS A 292 -2.08 -49.48 43.21
N TYR A 293 -1.51 -50.42 42.44
CA TYR A 293 -0.07 -50.70 42.51
C TYR A 293 0.75 -49.58 41.84
N ASP A 294 2.00 -49.39 42.25
CA ASP A 294 2.89 -48.36 41.67
C ASP A 294 3.01 -48.46 40.15
N THR A 295 3.01 -49.68 39.59
CA THR A 295 3.02 -49.93 38.14
C THR A 295 1.73 -49.48 37.45
N GLU A 296 0.57 -49.70 38.08
CA GLU A 296 -0.74 -49.27 37.56
C GLU A 296 -0.84 -47.74 37.62
N TYR A 297 -0.43 -47.14 38.74
CA TYR A 297 -0.40 -45.69 38.92
C TYR A 297 0.46 -45.01 37.86
N LYS A 298 1.69 -45.48 37.65
CA LYS A 298 2.60 -44.92 36.63
C LYS A 298 2.06 -45.06 35.20
N TYR A 299 1.27 -46.09 34.93
CA TYR A 299 0.61 -46.27 33.62
C TYR A 299 -0.55 -45.29 33.46
N ILE A 300 -1.41 -45.19 34.47
CA ILE A 300 -2.53 -44.23 34.52
C ILE A 300 -2.02 -42.79 34.40
N GLU A 301 -0.93 -42.46 35.09
CA GLU A 301 -0.29 -41.15 35.04
C GLU A 301 0.14 -40.78 33.62
N LYS A 302 0.78 -41.72 32.90
CA LYS A 302 1.18 -41.51 31.50
C LYS A 302 -0.04 -41.25 30.60
N VAL A 303 -1.06 -42.11 30.67
CA VAL A 303 -2.30 -41.92 29.89
C VAL A 303 -2.95 -40.57 30.22
N THR A 304 -2.99 -40.21 31.50
CA THR A 304 -3.55 -38.92 31.96
C THR A 304 -2.75 -37.73 31.42
N ASN A 305 -1.42 -37.83 31.36
CA ASN A 305 -0.57 -36.77 30.82
C ASN A 305 -0.78 -36.56 29.32
N ILE A 306 -1.01 -37.64 28.55
CA ILE A 306 -1.41 -37.53 27.14
C ILE A 306 -2.75 -36.80 27.01
N ILE A 307 -3.75 -37.14 27.82
CA ILE A 307 -5.06 -36.46 27.82
C ILE A 307 -4.89 -34.97 28.15
N LYS A 308 -4.03 -34.61 29.11
CA LYS A 308 -3.73 -33.20 29.42
C LYS A 308 -3.19 -32.46 28.19
N LYS A 309 -2.20 -33.03 27.50
CA LYS A 309 -1.65 -32.43 26.27
C LYS A 309 -2.69 -32.26 25.16
N LEU A 310 -3.60 -33.22 25.01
CA LEU A 310 -4.72 -33.09 24.09
C LEU A 310 -5.68 -31.96 24.50
N ASN A 311 -5.95 -31.81 25.79
CA ASN A 311 -6.75 -30.70 26.32
C ASN A 311 -6.04 -29.35 26.13
N ASP A 312 -4.71 -29.30 26.21
CA ASP A 312 -3.95 -28.07 25.97
C ASP A 312 -4.15 -27.56 24.52
N ILE A 313 -4.18 -28.47 23.54
CA ILE A 313 -4.54 -28.15 22.14
C ILE A 313 -5.96 -27.57 22.07
N GLU A 314 -6.96 -28.24 22.67
CA GLU A 314 -8.34 -27.75 22.67
C GLU A 314 -8.48 -26.38 23.33
N GLN A 315 -7.77 -26.16 24.43
CA GLN A 315 -7.77 -24.89 25.13
C GLN A 315 -7.15 -23.78 24.27
N GLY A 316 -6.00 -24.04 23.65
CA GLY A 316 -5.37 -23.11 22.71
C GLY A 316 -6.29 -22.75 21.55
N THR A 317 -6.96 -23.75 20.97
CA THR A 317 -7.95 -23.57 19.91
C THR A 317 -9.16 -22.76 20.38
N SER A 318 -9.67 -23.03 21.58
CA SER A 318 -10.79 -22.30 22.19
C SER A 318 -10.45 -20.83 22.45
N GLN A 319 -9.18 -20.50 22.70
CA GLN A 319 -8.70 -19.13 22.84
C GLN A 319 -8.44 -18.45 21.49
N LEU A 320 -8.01 -19.20 20.47
CA LEU A 320 -7.75 -18.70 19.13
C LEU A 320 -9.04 -18.24 18.43
N ILE A 321 -10.06 -19.10 18.42
CA ILE A 321 -11.29 -18.90 17.63
C ILE A 321 -11.95 -17.53 17.91
N PRO A 322 -12.19 -17.09 19.17
CA PRO A 322 -12.77 -15.78 19.45
C PRO A 322 -11.94 -14.60 18.91
N ASN A 323 -10.61 -14.72 18.92
CA ASN A 323 -9.73 -13.68 18.38
C ASN A 323 -9.88 -13.57 16.85
N LEU A 324 -9.99 -14.70 16.15
CA LEU A 324 -10.21 -14.73 14.70
C LEU A 324 -11.61 -14.18 14.34
N GLU A 325 -12.64 -14.54 15.10
CA GLU A 325 -14.00 -14.03 14.91
C GLU A 325 -14.07 -12.51 15.17
N LEU A 326 -13.38 -12.00 16.20
CA LEU A 326 -13.31 -10.57 16.46
C LEU A 326 -12.65 -9.82 15.31
N PHE A 327 -11.54 -10.35 14.79
CA PHE A 327 -10.87 -9.78 13.61
C PHE A 327 -11.82 -9.76 12.40
N LYS A 328 -12.47 -10.90 12.11
CA LYS A 328 -13.44 -11.01 11.01
C LYS A 328 -14.53 -9.94 11.11
N ASN A 329 -15.12 -9.80 12.30
CA ASN A 329 -16.18 -8.82 12.55
C ASN A 329 -15.73 -7.38 12.27
N ASN A 330 -14.49 -7.04 12.63
CA ASN A 330 -13.94 -5.71 12.39
C ASN A 330 -13.59 -5.49 10.91
N MET A 331 -13.26 -6.56 10.17
CA MET A 331 -12.90 -6.49 8.76
C MET A 331 -14.11 -6.46 7.82
N TYR A 332 -15.14 -7.25 8.10
CA TYR A 332 -16.25 -7.48 7.16
C TYR A 332 -17.65 -7.29 7.77
N ASP A 333 -17.97 -7.95 8.88
CA ASP A 333 -19.38 -8.17 9.28
C ASP A 333 -20.07 -6.95 9.94
N LYS A 334 -19.32 -6.01 10.53
CA LYS A 334 -19.90 -4.80 11.13
C LYS A 334 -20.28 -3.75 10.08
N THR A 335 -21.30 -2.95 10.38
CA THR A 335 -21.68 -1.79 9.53
C THR A 335 -20.50 -0.82 9.34
N ASP A 336 -19.70 -0.59 10.38
CA ASP A 336 -18.49 0.25 10.34
C ASP A 336 -17.19 -0.56 10.06
N SER A 337 -17.30 -1.71 9.40
CA SER A 337 -16.16 -2.58 9.08
C SER A 337 -15.16 -1.92 8.14
N CYS A 338 -13.92 -2.43 8.14
CA CYS A 338 -12.86 -1.95 7.27
C CYS A 338 -13.27 -2.01 5.78
N VAL A 339 -13.87 -3.12 5.32
CA VAL A 339 -14.36 -3.25 3.94
C VAL A 339 -15.43 -2.24 3.62
N ASN A 340 -16.37 -1.97 4.53
CA ASN A 340 -17.45 -1.02 4.28
C ASN A 340 -16.91 0.42 4.16
N LYS A 341 -15.92 0.79 4.98
CA LYS A 341 -15.20 2.07 4.84
C LYS A 341 -14.53 2.21 3.48
N ILE A 342 -13.83 1.17 3.03
CA ILE A 342 -13.16 1.16 1.73
C ILE A 342 -14.20 1.23 0.60
N LYS A 343 -15.30 0.46 0.66
CA LYS A 343 -16.40 0.49 -0.32
C LYS A 343 -17.04 1.87 -0.42
N GLU A 344 -17.29 2.53 0.72
CA GLU A 344 -17.85 3.88 0.74
C GLU A 344 -16.94 4.88 0.01
N ILE A 345 -15.65 4.85 0.30
CA ILE A 345 -14.66 5.75 -0.33
C ILE A 345 -14.51 5.42 -1.82
N ASN A 346 -14.48 4.14 -2.17
CA ASN A 346 -14.41 3.69 -3.56
C ASN A 346 -15.63 4.17 -4.38
N ASN A 347 -16.83 4.10 -3.80
CA ASN A 347 -18.05 4.64 -4.42
C ASN A 347 -17.99 6.17 -4.60
N LEU A 348 -17.44 6.91 -3.63
CA LEU A 348 -17.23 8.35 -3.76
C LEU A 348 -16.26 8.68 -4.90
N ILE A 349 -15.16 7.92 -5.02
CA ILE A 349 -14.20 8.07 -6.12
C ILE A 349 -14.89 7.77 -7.46
N ASP A 350 -15.69 6.71 -7.54
CA ASP A 350 -16.42 6.36 -8.76
C ASP A 350 -17.41 7.47 -9.18
N GLN A 351 -18.18 8.01 -8.23
CA GLN A 351 -19.07 9.15 -8.48
C GLN A 351 -18.31 10.37 -9.01
N ALA A 352 -17.14 10.67 -8.44
CA ALA A 352 -16.29 11.77 -8.88
C ALA A 352 -15.76 11.55 -10.31
N ILE A 353 -15.33 10.33 -10.64
CA ILE A 353 -14.87 9.95 -11.99
C ILE A 353 -16.02 10.08 -13.00
N GLN A 354 -17.20 9.54 -12.70
CA GLN A 354 -18.36 9.61 -13.59
C GLN A 354 -18.81 11.04 -13.85
N LYS A 355 -18.85 11.89 -12.81
CA LYS A 355 -19.21 13.31 -12.95
C LYS A 355 -18.22 14.07 -13.84
N THR A 356 -16.93 13.78 -13.70
CA THR A 356 -15.88 14.43 -14.50
C THR A 356 -15.96 14.01 -15.97
N ASN A 357 -16.16 12.72 -16.25
CA ASN A 357 -16.32 12.21 -17.62
C ASN A 357 -17.56 12.75 -18.34
N LYS A 358 -18.64 13.06 -17.60
CA LYS A 358 -19.85 13.70 -18.17
C LYS A 358 -19.67 15.18 -18.52
N HIS A 359 -18.67 15.86 -17.95
CA HIS A 359 -18.37 17.26 -18.27
C HIS A 359 -17.32 17.41 -19.39
N SER A 360 -16.65 16.33 -19.78
CA SER A 360 -15.69 16.27 -20.89
C SER A 360 -16.28 15.82 -22.23
N LEU A 361 -17.53 15.34 -22.22
CA LEU A 361 -18.39 15.06 -23.39
C LEU A 361 -19.37 16.23 -23.56
#